data_AF-A0A520DXL9-F1
#
_entry.id   AF-A0A520DXL9-F1
#
_cell.length_a   1.000
_cell.length_b   1.000
_cell.length_c   1.000
_cell.angle_alpha   90.00
_cell.angle_beta   90.00
_cell.angle_gamma   90.00
#
_symmetry.space_group_name_H-M   'P 1'
#
loop_
_entity.id
_entity.type
_entity.pdbx_description
1 polymer ?
#
loop_
_entity_poly.entity_id
_entity_poly.type
_entity_poly.pdbx_seq_one_letter_code
_entity_poly.pdbx_strand_id
1 'polypeptide(L)'
;VRTSANGIKLGTAGKGGFRNIKIINNTVYNTYRSAIALQSVDGGFLEDIVVDGLKSTNTGNVIFLRLGERVVGKKSTMNRISIKNVVADVPFGKADAGYDYEGPIEDMPRNISPIIIAGLPGQYINDVTFSNFEVSYPGAGSKYMAYIGLDELDKIPEVPDGYPEFSMFKEVPAWGIYVRHAKNINFANINLKAEKKDYRLPIVMDDVHEAQMKKISFEQIGQKKLLHTYKSTGVTVK
;
A
#
# COMPACT_ATOMS: atom_id res chain seq x y z
N VAL A 1 -8.72 -14.03 -9.53
CA VAL A 1 -7.47 -14.67 -9.06
C VAL A 1 -7.63 -15.06 -7.60
N ARG A 2 -7.23 -16.28 -7.25
CA ARG A 2 -7.23 -16.84 -5.89
C ARG A 2 -5.91 -17.57 -5.69
N THR A 3 -5.13 -17.22 -4.65
CA THR A 3 -3.77 -17.76 -4.46
C THR A 3 -3.22 -17.46 -3.07
N SER A 4 -2.27 -18.25 -2.59
CA SER A 4 -1.48 -17.95 -1.39
C SER A 4 -0.32 -16.96 -1.66
N ALA A 5 -0.24 -16.40 -2.88
CA ALA A 5 0.72 -15.37 -3.29
C ALA A 5 0.05 -14.00 -3.48
N ASN A 6 0.65 -13.12 -4.30
CA ASN A 6 -0.02 -11.91 -4.78
C ASN A 6 -0.97 -12.27 -5.93
N GLY A 7 -2.09 -11.54 -6.04
CA GLY A 7 -3.06 -11.74 -7.11
C GLY A 7 -2.46 -11.40 -8.48
N ILE A 8 -2.09 -10.14 -8.68
CA ILE A 8 -1.41 -9.67 -9.89
C ILE A 8 -0.16 -8.91 -9.47
N LYS A 9 0.99 -9.29 -10.04
CA LYS A 9 2.28 -8.74 -9.64
C LYS A 9 3.16 -8.41 -10.85
N LEU A 10 3.83 -7.26 -10.77
CA LEU A 10 5.00 -6.92 -11.60
C LEU A 10 6.23 -6.83 -10.67
N GLY A 11 7.31 -7.53 -10.99
CA GLY A 11 8.49 -7.76 -10.13
C GLY A 11 8.65 -9.25 -9.75
N THR A 12 9.50 -9.66 -8.80
CA THR A 12 10.46 -8.86 -8.02
C THR A 12 11.65 -8.46 -8.90
N ALA A 13 12.39 -9.42 -9.46
CA ALA A 13 13.52 -9.12 -10.33
C ALA A 13 13.03 -8.46 -11.64
N GLY A 14 13.25 -7.15 -11.76
CA GLY A 14 12.74 -6.31 -12.86
C GLY A 14 13.81 -5.89 -13.86
N LYS A 15 14.87 -6.68 -14.06
CA LYS A 15 15.93 -6.35 -15.02
C LYS A 15 15.32 -6.28 -16.42
N GLY A 16 15.30 -5.10 -17.03
CA GLY A 16 14.61 -4.80 -18.29
C GLY A 16 13.30 -4.01 -18.13
N GLY A 17 12.77 -3.95 -16.91
CA GLY A 17 11.63 -3.13 -16.51
C GLY A 17 10.28 -3.56 -17.09
N PHE A 18 9.24 -2.81 -16.72
CA PHE A 18 7.86 -2.99 -17.15
C PHE A 18 7.34 -1.64 -17.63
N ARG A 19 6.84 -1.59 -18.88
CA ARG A 19 6.26 -0.37 -19.46
C ARG A 19 4.99 -0.67 -20.25
N ASN A 20 4.05 0.26 -20.25
CA ASN A 20 2.82 0.21 -21.07
C ASN A 20 1.95 -1.01 -20.77
N ILE A 21 1.70 -1.28 -19.49
CA ILE A 21 0.89 -2.44 -19.06
C ILE A 21 -0.47 -1.97 -18.57
N LYS A 22 -1.52 -2.67 -19.00
CA LYS A 22 -2.90 -2.44 -18.58
C LYS A 22 -3.43 -3.67 -17.87
N ILE A 23 -3.93 -3.48 -16.64
CA ILE A 23 -4.55 -4.50 -15.79
C ILE A 23 -6.00 -4.08 -15.60
N ILE A 24 -6.90 -4.61 -16.42
CA ILE A 24 -8.28 -4.11 -16.57
C ILE A 24 -9.30 -5.16 -16.14
N ASN A 25 -10.31 -4.76 -15.36
CA ASN A 25 -11.48 -5.55 -14.96
C ASN A 25 -11.13 -6.89 -14.29
N ASN A 26 -10.38 -6.81 -13.18
CA ASN A 26 -9.91 -8.00 -12.47
C ASN A 26 -10.68 -8.19 -11.17
N THR A 27 -11.06 -9.43 -10.88
CA THR A 27 -11.55 -9.84 -9.56
C THR A 27 -10.46 -10.66 -8.87
N VAL A 28 -9.99 -10.19 -7.71
CA VAL A 28 -9.04 -10.89 -6.85
C VAL A 28 -9.74 -11.23 -5.54
N TYR A 29 -9.72 -12.50 -5.15
CA TYR A 29 -10.42 -12.94 -3.96
C TYR A 29 -9.70 -14.06 -3.25
N ASN A 30 -9.88 -14.16 -1.93
CA ASN A 30 -9.24 -15.16 -1.07
C ASN A 30 -7.74 -15.28 -1.41
N THR A 31 -7.06 -14.13 -1.44
CA THR A 31 -5.67 -14.03 -1.88
C THR A 31 -4.81 -13.63 -0.72
N TYR A 32 -3.84 -14.47 -0.36
CA TYR A 32 -3.09 -14.30 0.89
C TYR A 32 -2.41 -12.93 0.95
N ARG A 33 -1.75 -12.53 -0.14
CA ARG A 33 -0.97 -11.29 -0.17
C ARG A 33 -1.73 -10.13 -0.81
N SER A 34 -1.03 -9.27 -1.56
CA SER A 34 -1.63 -8.11 -2.20
C SER A 34 -2.49 -8.51 -3.39
N ALA A 35 -3.61 -7.83 -3.58
CA ALA A 35 -4.39 -7.96 -4.82
C ALA A 35 -3.59 -7.45 -6.03
N ILE A 36 -2.98 -6.27 -5.89
CA ILE A 36 -1.99 -5.73 -6.83
C ILE A 36 -0.67 -5.45 -6.10
N ALA A 37 0.43 -6.01 -6.60
CA ALA A 37 1.78 -5.70 -6.14
C ALA A 37 2.64 -5.18 -7.32
N LEU A 38 3.02 -3.91 -7.30
CA LEU A 38 3.97 -3.34 -8.26
C LEU A 38 5.31 -3.10 -7.55
N GLN A 39 6.32 -3.88 -7.91
CA GLN A 39 7.58 -3.95 -7.18
C GLN A 39 8.73 -3.77 -8.16
N SER A 40 9.47 -2.67 -8.01
CA SER A 40 10.67 -2.39 -8.80
C SER A 40 11.90 -2.60 -7.92
N VAL A 41 12.81 -3.50 -8.31
CA VAL A 41 14.09 -3.68 -7.61
C VAL A 41 15.22 -3.93 -8.61
N ASP A 42 16.47 -3.95 -8.12
CA ASP A 42 17.69 -4.29 -8.87
C ASP A 42 17.98 -3.41 -10.10
N GLY A 43 17.64 -2.13 -10.04
CA GLY A 43 17.80 -1.20 -11.17
C GLY A 43 16.72 -1.34 -12.24
N GLY A 44 15.62 -2.03 -11.94
CA GLY A 44 14.44 -2.09 -12.80
C GLY A 44 13.62 -0.79 -12.80
N PHE A 45 12.63 -0.73 -13.69
CA PHE A 45 11.66 0.37 -13.75
C PHE A 45 10.24 -0.16 -13.91
N LEU A 46 9.27 0.62 -13.43
CA LEU A 46 7.84 0.46 -13.67
C LEU A 46 7.29 1.77 -14.21
N GLU A 47 6.79 1.76 -15.44
CA GLU A 47 6.37 2.97 -16.14
C GLU A 47 5.05 2.77 -16.90
N ASP A 48 4.20 3.78 -16.93
CA ASP A 48 2.98 3.76 -17.77
C ASP A 48 2.09 2.54 -17.48
N ILE A 49 1.81 2.32 -16.19
CA ILE A 49 0.99 1.19 -15.73
C ILE A 49 -0.40 1.69 -15.38
N VAL A 50 -1.42 1.01 -15.92
CA VAL A 50 -2.82 1.30 -15.63
C VAL A 50 -3.46 0.09 -14.95
N VAL A 51 -4.06 0.32 -13.79
CA VAL A 51 -4.98 -0.61 -13.13
C VAL A 51 -6.36 0.03 -13.13
N ASP A 52 -7.35 -0.65 -13.71
CA ASP A 52 -8.72 -0.12 -13.84
C ASP A 52 -9.75 -1.22 -13.58
N GLY A 53 -10.69 -0.99 -12.67
CA GLY A 53 -11.78 -1.92 -12.40
C GLY A 53 -11.34 -3.13 -11.57
N LEU A 54 -10.63 -2.89 -10.47
CA LEU A 54 -10.25 -3.95 -9.53
C LEU A 54 -11.38 -4.18 -8.50
N LYS A 55 -11.84 -5.43 -8.40
CA LYS A 55 -12.65 -5.91 -7.28
C LYS A 55 -11.81 -6.82 -6.40
N SER A 56 -11.60 -6.45 -5.15
CA SER A 56 -10.79 -7.21 -4.18
C SER A 56 -11.65 -7.65 -3.00
N THR A 57 -11.65 -8.92 -2.64
CA THR A 57 -12.41 -9.39 -1.46
C THR A 57 -11.63 -10.46 -0.73
N ASN A 58 -11.51 -10.34 0.60
CA ASN A 58 -10.76 -11.29 1.39
C ASN A 58 -9.30 -11.41 0.88
N THR A 59 -8.57 -10.29 0.86
CA THR A 59 -7.16 -10.21 0.44
C THR A 59 -6.29 -9.61 1.54
N GLY A 60 -5.07 -10.10 1.77
CA GLY A 60 -4.22 -9.61 2.86
C GLY A 60 -3.79 -8.15 2.72
N ASN A 61 -3.67 -7.65 1.49
CA ASN A 61 -3.46 -6.24 1.17
C ASN A 61 -4.15 -5.89 -0.17
N VAL A 62 -4.56 -4.64 -0.36
CA VAL A 62 -5.23 -4.22 -1.61
C VAL A 62 -4.20 -3.84 -2.66
N ILE A 63 -3.41 -2.78 -2.40
CA ILE A 63 -2.38 -2.26 -3.30
C ILE A 63 -1.06 -2.17 -2.53
N PHE A 64 0.01 -2.66 -3.16
CA PHE A 64 1.38 -2.49 -2.69
C PHE A 64 2.28 -1.96 -3.80
N LEU A 65 2.86 -0.79 -3.59
CA LEU A 65 3.87 -0.18 -4.45
C LEU A 65 5.20 -0.09 -3.70
N ARG A 66 6.26 -0.66 -4.28
CA ARG A 66 7.57 -0.71 -3.62
C ARG A 66 8.72 -0.48 -4.59
N LEU A 67 9.64 0.43 -4.23
CA LEU A 67 11.00 0.47 -4.78
C LEU A 67 11.95 -0.30 -3.86
N GLY A 68 12.94 -1.00 -4.40
CA GLY A 68 14.00 -1.62 -3.60
C GLY A 68 15.36 -1.52 -4.28
N GLU A 69 16.40 -1.73 -3.48
CA GLU A 69 17.81 -1.62 -3.85
C GLU A 69 18.58 -2.78 -3.19
N ARG A 70 18.29 -4.02 -3.65
CA ARG A 70 18.96 -5.24 -3.15
C ARG A 70 20.44 -5.33 -3.52
N VAL A 71 20.86 -4.52 -4.48
CA VAL A 71 22.25 -4.33 -4.85
C VAL A 71 22.52 -2.83 -4.78
N VAL A 72 23.41 -2.43 -3.87
CA VAL A 72 23.81 -1.04 -3.67
C VAL A 72 24.21 -0.38 -5.00
N GLY A 73 23.67 0.80 -5.26
CA GLY A 73 23.85 1.56 -6.50
C GLY A 73 22.85 1.21 -7.60
N LYS A 74 22.14 0.07 -7.53
CA LYS A 74 21.13 -0.31 -8.53
C LYS A 74 19.75 0.20 -8.15
N LYS A 75 19.62 1.53 -8.20
CA LYS A 75 18.39 2.27 -7.89
C LYS A 75 17.30 1.97 -8.90
N SER A 76 16.14 1.58 -8.41
CA SER A 76 14.96 1.31 -9.23
C SER A 76 14.05 2.53 -9.33
N THR A 77 13.18 2.57 -10.34
CA THR A 77 12.23 3.69 -10.53
C THR A 77 10.79 3.19 -10.70
N MET A 78 9.85 4.07 -10.38
CA MET A 78 8.41 3.86 -10.61
C MET A 78 7.77 5.21 -10.95
N ASN A 79 7.22 5.32 -12.16
CA ASN A 79 6.67 6.57 -12.69
C ASN A 79 5.36 6.34 -13.44
N ARG A 80 4.46 7.32 -13.44
CA ARG A 80 3.25 7.35 -14.29
C ARG A 80 2.36 6.12 -14.10
N ILE A 81 1.91 5.95 -12.85
CA ILE A 81 1.02 4.85 -12.48
C ILE A 81 -0.39 5.40 -12.25
N SER A 82 -1.39 4.81 -12.89
CA SER A 82 -2.79 5.17 -12.69
C SER A 82 -3.57 3.96 -12.17
N ILE A 83 -4.10 4.06 -10.96
CA ILE A 83 -4.94 3.03 -10.34
C ILE A 83 -6.32 3.64 -10.12
N LYS A 84 -7.35 3.05 -10.71
CA LYS A 84 -8.70 3.61 -10.62
C LYS A 84 -9.81 2.57 -10.59
N ASN A 85 -10.97 3.00 -10.10
CA ASN A 85 -12.18 2.18 -9.98
C ASN A 85 -11.90 0.89 -9.18
N VAL A 86 -11.53 1.08 -7.91
CA VAL A 86 -11.18 -0.01 -7.00
C VAL A 86 -12.25 -0.16 -5.94
N VAL A 87 -12.81 -1.36 -5.81
CA VAL A 87 -13.69 -1.74 -4.70
C VAL A 87 -13.00 -2.87 -3.95
N ALA A 88 -12.78 -2.70 -2.66
CA ALA A 88 -12.04 -3.66 -1.86
C ALA A 88 -12.65 -3.90 -0.47
N ASP A 89 -12.63 -5.15 -0.03
CA ASP A 89 -12.99 -5.58 1.32
C ASP A 89 -11.88 -6.46 1.90
N VAL A 90 -11.23 -5.97 2.96
CA VAL A 90 -10.07 -6.59 3.61
C VAL A 90 -10.54 -7.39 4.83
N PRO A 91 -10.11 -8.64 5.00
CA PRO A 91 -10.55 -9.49 6.10
C PRO A 91 -9.78 -9.18 7.39
N PHE A 92 -10.37 -9.54 8.54
CA PHE A 92 -9.63 -9.55 9.82
C PHE A 92 -8.69 -10.75 9.95
N GLY A 93 -9.03 -11.87 9.31
CA GLY A 93 -8.26 -13.11 9.34
C GLY A 93 -7.30 -13.25 8.17
N LYS A 94 -6.55 -14.35 8.19
CA LYS A 94 -5.69 -14.77 7.08
C LYS A 94 -6.56 -15.17 5.87
N ALA A 95 -6.33 -14.52 4.73
CA ALA A 95 -7.20 -14.58 3.55
C ALA A 95 -7.26 -15.97 2.86
N ASP A 96 -6.24 -16.79 3.04
CA ASP A 96 -6.11 -18.15 2.52
C ASP A 96 -6.19 -19.23 3.63
N ALA A 97 -6.70 -18.87 4.82
CA ALA A 97 -6.90 -19.83 5.90
C ALA A 97 -7.76 -21.02 5.43
N GLY A 98 -7.33 -22.24 5.76
CA GLY A 98 -7.99 -23.49 5.38
C GLY A 98 -7.67 -23.97 3.96
N TYR A 99 -6.64 -23.43 3.29
CA TYR A 99 -6.15 -23.99 2.04
C TYR A 99 -5.30 -25.23 2.29
N ASP A 100 -5.27 -26.18 1.34
CA ASP A 100 -4.39 -27.35 1.40
C ASP A 100 -2.91 -26.97 1.61
N TYR A 101 -2.51 -25.85 1.01
CA TYR A 101 -1.21 -25.22 1.25
C TYR A 101 -1.35 -23.72 1.49
N GLU A 102 -1.31 -23.37 2.76
CA GLU A 102 -1.34 -22.00 3.24
C GLU A 102 -0.01 -21.27 2.98
N GLY A 103 -0.10 -19.97 2.70
CA GLY A 103 1.05 -19.09 2.61
C GLY A 103 1.83 -19.03 3.94
N PRO A 104 3.15 -18.77 3.88
CA PRO A 104 3.99 -18.73 5.06
C PRO A 104 3.61 -17.57 5.96
N ILE A 105 3.94 -17.65 7.25
CA ILE A 105 3.71 -16.58 8.22
C ILE A 105 4.30 -15.25 7.70
N GLU A 106 3.49 -14.20 7.69
CA GLU A 106 3.91 -12.83 7.38
C GLU A 106 4.77 -12.22 8.49
N ASP A 107 5.43 -11.10 8.19
CA ASP A 107 6.24 -10.39 9.17
C ASP A 107 5.36 -9.85 10.32
N MET A 108 5.78 -10.16 11.56
CA MET A 108 5.08 -9.83 12.81
C MET A 108 6.02 -9.12 13.82
N PRO A 109 5.51 -8.41 14.84
CA PRO A 109 4.10 -8.12 15.10
C PRO A 109 3.57 -6.95 14.25
N ARG A 110 2.32 -7.06 13.80
CA ARG A 110 1.59 -6.00 13.09
C ARG A 110 0.07 -6.17 13.20
N ASN A 111 -0.65 -5.08 13.00
CA ASN A 111 -2.09 -5.09 12.72
C ASN A 111 -2.35 -5.32 11.22
N ILE A 112 -3.62 -5.32 10.79
CA ILE A 112 -3.99 -5.43 9.37
C ILE A 112 -3.33 -4.30 8.58
N SER A 113 -2.66 -4.67 7.49
CA SER A 113 -1.85 -3.72 6.71
C SER A 113 -2.73 -2.84 5.83
N PRO A 114 -2.43 -1.52 5.75
CA PRO A 114 -3.10 -0.62 4.83
C PRO A 114 -2.68 -0.88 3.38
N ILE A 115 -3.21 -0.09 2.44
CA ILE A 115 -2.53 0.16 1.16
C ILE A 115 -1.17 0.79 1.46
N ILE A 116 -0.10 0.30 0.84
CA ILE A 116 1.26 0.79 1.09
C ILE A 116 1.89 1.26 -0.22
N ILE A 117 2.39 2.49 -0.20
CA ILE A 117 3.23 3.08 -1.24
C ILE A 117 4.56 3.45 -0.57
N ALA A 118 5.63 2.73 -0.86
CA ALA A 118 6.92 2.91 -0.19
C ALA A 118 8.08 2.99 -1.20
N GLY A 119 8.56 4.21 -1.44
CA GLY A 119 9.86 4.44 -2.08
C GLY A 119 11.02 4.17 -1.12
N LEU A 120 12.18 4.79 -1.39
CA LEU A 120 13.35 4.77 -0.50
C LEU A 120 13.84 6.20 -0.30
N PRO A 121 14.63 6.49 0.76
CA PRO A 121 15.23 7.80 0.95
C PRO A 121 15.97 8.28 -0.30
N GLY A 122 15.58 9.44 -0.83
CA GLY A 122 16.12 10.01 -2.07
C GLY A 122 15.74 9.25 -3.36
N GLN A 123 14.81 8.30 -3.29
CA GLN A 123 14.27 7.51 -4.41
C GLN A 123 12.73 7.47 -4.29
N TYR A 124 12.11 8.47 -4.91
CA TYR A 124 10.66 8.66 -4.81
C TYR A 124 9.89 7.79 -5.80
N ILE A 125 8.80 7.18 -5.35
CA ILE A 125 7.73 6.76 -6.27
C ILE A 125 7.06 8.03 -6.77
N ASN A 126 7.00 8.22 -8.09
CA ASN A 126 6.66 9.50 -8.67
C ASN A 126 5.48 9.42 -9.64
N ASP A 127 4.66 10.47 -9.67
CA ASP A 127 3.54 10.63 -10.61
C ASP A 127 2.57 9.42 -10.59
N VAL A 128 1.90 9.27 -9.45
CA VAL A 128 0.91 8.21 -9.24
C VAL A 128 -0.44 8.83 -8.95
N THR A 129 -1.47 8.35 -9.64
CA THR A 129 -2.86 8.76 -9.42
C THR A 129 -3.71 7.59 -8.95
N PHE A 130 -4.43 7.80 -7.85
CA PHE A 130 -5.45 6.93 -7.29
C PHE A 130 -6.80 7.61 -7.44
N SER A 131 -7.76 6.98 -8.11
CA SER A 131 -9.11 7.57 -8.25
C SER A 131 -10.26 6.59 -8.15
N ASN A 132 -11.36 7.00 -7.53
CA ASN A 132 -12.58 6.19 -7.33
C ASN A 132 -12.28 4.89 -6.57
N PHE A 133 -12.02 5.04 -5.27
CA PHE A 133 -11.77 3.93 -4.36
C PHE A 133 -12.90 3.81 -3.34
N GLU A 134 -13.35 2.58 -3.11
CA GLU A 134 -14.21 2.20 -1.99
C GLU A 134 -13.53 1.03 -1.28
N VAL A 135 -12.95 1.27 -0.10
CA VAL A 135 -12.17 0.25 0.62
C VAL A 135 -12.66 0.09 2.04
N SER A 136 -13.08 -1.12 2.40
CA SER A 136 -13.43 -1.52 3.75
C SER A 136 -12.29 -2.31 4.41
N TYR A 137 -11.99 -1.95 5.64
CA TYR A 137 -11.07 -2.63 6.54
C TYR A 137 -11.81 -3.06 7.80
N PRO A 138 -11.38 -4.15 8.45
CA PRO A 138 -12.02 -4.62 9.67
C PRO A 138 -11.77 -3.69 10.86
N GLY A 139 -10.76 -2.81 10.76
CA GLY A 139 -10.27 -1.99 11.86
C GLY A 139 -9.68 -2.85 12.98
N ALA A 140 -9.99 -2.51 14.23
CA ALA A 140 -9.55 -3.23 15.42
C ALA A 140 -8.02 -3.29 15.63
N GLY A 141 -7.26 -2.37 15.01
CA GLY A 141 -5.86 -2.19 15.33
C GLY A 141 -5.65 -1.92 16.82
N SER A 142 -4.80 -2.71 17.45
CA SER A 142 -4.54 -2.71 18.89
C SER A 142 -3.11 -2.33 19.20
N LYS A 143 -2.92 -1.33 20.08
CA LYS A 143 -1.60 -0.93 20.57
C LYS A 143 -0.88 -2.05 21.32
N TYR A 144 -1.61 -3.00 21.89
CA TYR A 144 -1.05 -4.15 22.61
C TYR A 144 -0.49 -5.20 21.65
N MET A 145 -0.99 -5.25 20.41
CA MET A 145 -0.50 -6.15 19.38
C MET A 145 0.78 -5.58 18.76
N ALA A 146 0.68 -4.34 18.27
CA ALA A 146 1.80 -3.60 17.72
C ALA A 146 1.50 -2.10 17.77
N TYR A 147 2.53 -1.28 17.97
CA TYR A 147 2.38 0.17 18.10
C TYR A 147 3.56 0.92 17.50
N ILE A 148 3.26 1.89 16.63
CA ILE A 148 4.17 2.95 16.22
C ILE A 148 3.44 4.28 16.42
N GLY A 149 4.03 5.20 17.17
CA GLY A 149 3.53 6.57 17.34
C GLY A 149 3.67 7.40 16.06
N LEU A 150 2.83 8.44 15.94
CA LEU A 150 2.92 9.42 14.85
C LEU A 150 4.18 10.31 14.94
N ASP A 151 4.87 10.27 16.06
CA ASP A 151 6.16 10.92 16.33
C ASP A 151 7.35 9.95 16.19
N GLU A 152 7.08 8.69 15.82
CA GLU A 152 8.07 7.60 15.80
C GLU A 152 8.25 6.98 14.40
N LEU A 153 7.85 7.69 13.33
CA LEU A 153 7.92 7.14 11.96
C LEU A 153 9.34 6.76 11.53
N ASP A 154 10.35 7.45 12.07
CA ASP A 154 11.76 7.13 11.84
C ASP A 154 12.17 5.74 12.36
N LYS A 155 11.36 5.12 13.23
CA LYS A 155 11.59 3.74 13.70
C LYS A 155 11.13 2.68 12.70
N ILE A 156 10.30 3.04 11.73
CA ILE A 156 9.86 2.12 10.68
C ILE A 156 11.07 1.88 9.75
N PRO A 157 11.52 0.63 9.56
CA PRO A 157 12.75 0.36 8.81
C PRO A 157 12.58 0.62 7.31
N GLU A 158 13.66 1.04 6.64
CA GLU A 158 13.67 1.31 5.19
C GLU A 158 13.70 0.04 4.34
N VAL A 159 14.35 -1.03 4.85
CA VAL A 159 14.47 -2.37 4.25
C VAL A 159 14.74 -2.35 2.73
N PRO A 160 15.80 -1.68 2.26
CA PRO A 160 16.08 -1.53 0.82
C PRO A 160 16.41 -2.86 0.12
N ASP A 161 17.01 -3.80 0.84
CA ASP A 161 17.53 -5.07 0.33
C ASP A 161 16.66 -6.29 0.62
N GLY A 162 15.63 -6.12 1.45
CA GLY A 162 14.67 -7.17 1.77
C GLY A 162 13.80 -7.58 0.59
N TYR A 163 13.21 -8.78 0.69
CA TYR A 163 12.22 -9.23 -0.28
C TYR A 163 10.98 -8.33 -0.20
N PRO A 164 10.51 -7.72 -1.31
CA PRO A 164 9.40 -6.79 -1.25
C PRO A 164 8.10 -7.54 -0.97
N GLU A 165 7.52 -7.24 0.17
CA GLU A 165 6.30 -7.84 0.70
C GLU A 165 5.58 -6.78 1.55
N PHE A 166 4.25 -6.72 1.51
CA PHE A 166 3.52 -5.63 2.17
C PHE A 166 3.65 -5.66 3.70
N SER A 167 3.98 -6.81 4.30
CA SER A 167 4.20 -6.98 5.73
C SER A 167 5.61 -6.60 6.19
N MET A 168 6.57 -6.39 5.28
CA MET A 168 8.00 -6.19 5.60
C MET A 168 8.30 -5.01 6.55
N PHE A 169 7.38 -4.04 6.63
CA PHE A 169 7.48 -2.88 7.52
C PHE A 169 6.95 -3.13 8.93
N LYS A 170 6.41 -4.33 9.18
CA LYS A 170 5.66 -4.70 10.38
C LYS A 170 4.52 -3.71 10.63
N GLU A 171 4.56 -2.98 11.73
CA GLU A 171 3.54 -2.00 12.07
C GLU A 171 3.81 -0.65 11.42
N VAL A 172 2.77 -0.09 10.81
CA VAL A 172 2.73 1.28 10.32
C VAL A 172 1.54 2.02 10.95
N PRO A 173 1.63 3.33 11.22
CA PRO A 173 0.63 4.07 11.98
C PRO A 173 -0.63 4.46 11.17
N ALA A 174 -0.89 3.77 10.05
CA ALA A 174 -2.07 3.93 9.22
C ALA A 174 -2.85 2.61 9.08
N TRP A 175 -4.18 2.68 9.08
CA TRP A 175 -5.03 1.52 8.77
C TRP A 175 -5.55 1.51 7.33
N GLY A 176 -5.64 2.68 6.68
CA GLY A 176 -6.20 2.80 5.32
C GLY A 176 -5.12 2.91 4.23
N ILE A 177 -4.33 3.98 4.26
CA ILE A 177 -3.27 4.26 3.28
C ILE A 177 -2.01 4.76 3.99
N TYR A 178 -0.89 4.12 3.74
CA TYR A 178 0.44 4.54 4.17
C TYR A 178 1.29 4.91 2.94
N VAL A 179 1.83 6.12 2.92
CA VAL A 179 2.70 6.61 1.84
C VAL A 179 4.02 7.05 2.45
N ARG A 180 5.13 6.51 1.94
CA ARG A 180 6.49 6.88 2.35
C ARG A 180 7.39 7.07 1.14
N HIS A 181 8.19 8.14 1.12
CA HIS A 181 9.12 8.46 0.02
C HIS A 181 8.42 8.50 -1.35
N ALA A 182 7.50 9.45 -1.52
CA ALA A 182 6.77 9.61 -2.78
C ALA A 182 6.67 11.08 -3.23
N LYS A 183 6.53 11.30 -4.53
CA LYS A 183 6.41 12.64 -5.10
C LYS A 183 5.30 12.72 -6.15
N ASN A 184 4.57 13.84 -6.20
CA ASN A 184 3.46 14.02 -7.16
C ASN A 184 2.44 12.87 -7.08
N ILE A 185 1.87 12.67 -5.89
CA ILE A 185 0.87 11.61 -5.64
C ILE A 185 -0.52 12.24 -5.50
N ASN A 186 -1.45 11.77 -6.33
CA ASN A 186 -2.78 12.35 -6.45
C ASN A 186 -3.85 11.32 -6.03
N PHE A 187 -4.67 11.69 -5.05
CA PHE A 187 -5.83 10.92 -4.60
C PHE A 187 -7.10 11.70 -4.92
N ALA A 188 -8.05 11.07 -5.61
CA ALA A 188 -9.32 11.69 -5.96
C ALA A 188 -10.49 10.72 -5.73
N ASN A 189 -11.51 11.16 -4.98
CA ASN A 189 -12.71 10.35 -4.72
C ASN A 189 -12.35 8.98 -4.06
N ILE A 190 -11.82 9.05 -2.84
CA ILE A 190 -11.44 7.87 -2.05
C ILE A 190 -12.34 7.82 -0.82
N ASN A 191 -13.02 6.69 -0.64
CA ASN A 191 -13.87 6.39 0.51
C ASN A 191 -13.27 5.21 1.26
N LEU A 192 -12.87 5.44 2.51
CA LEU A 192 -12.25 4.44 3.38
C LEU A 192 -13.18 4.12 4.57
N LYS A 193 -13.34 2.85 4.92
CA LYS A 193 -14.12 2.46 6.09
C LYS A 193 -13.31 1.54 6.99
N ALA A 194 -13.33 1.81 8.29
CA ALA A 194 -12.90 0.86 9.31
C ALA A 194 -14.14 0.44 10.13
N GLU A 195 -14.49 -0.84 10.08
CA GLU A 195 -15.69 -1.38 10.73
C GLU A 195 -15.63 -1.29 12.25
N LYS A 196 -14.43 -1.47 12.82
CA LYS A 196 -14.16 -1.35 14.25
C LYS A 196 -13.21 -0.19 14.50
N LYS A 197 -13.17 0.28 15.75
CA LYS A 197 -12.18 1.27 16.18
C LYS A 197 -10.76 0.76 15.94
N ASP A 198 -9.95 1.54 15.24
CA ASP A 198 -8.52 1.33 15.06
C ASP A 198 -7.77 2.50 15.73
N TYR A 199 -6.65 2.23 16.42
CA TYR A 199 -5.88 3.30 17.06
C TYR A 199 -5.16 4.18 16.03
N ARG A 200 -4.89 3.64 14.84
CA ARG A 200 -4.15 4.29 13.75
C ARG A 200 -4.99 5.35 13.06
N LEU A 201 -4.33 6.17 12.23
CA LEU A 201 -5.02 7.13 11.38
C LEU A 201 -5.46 6.50 10.05
N PRO A 202 -6.47 7.08 9.37
CA PRO A 202 -6.86 6.63 8.04
C PRO A 202 -5.70 6.72 7.04
N ILE A 203 -5.00 7.86 7.04
CA ILE A 203 -3.91 8.13 6.11
C ILE A 203 -2.71 8.71 6.86
N VAL A 204 -1.53 8.16 6.58
CA VAL A 204 -0.25 8.73 7.03
C VAL A 204 0.68 8.88 5.84
N MET A 205 1.33 10.04 5.76
CA MET A 205 2.31 10.39 4.74
C MET A 205 3.64 10.77 5.40
N ASP A 206 4.72 10.13 4.96
CA ASP A 206 6.08 10.32 5.45
C ASP A 206 7.04 10.60 4.28
N ASP A 207 7.76 11.73 4.30
CA ASP A 207 8.65 12.14 3.20
C ASP A 207 7.91 12.14 1.85
N VAL A 208 6.72 12.75 1.84
CA VAL A 208 5.88 12.89 0.64
C VAL A 208 5.88 14.34 0.17
N HIS A 209 6.18 14.54 -1.11
CA HIS A 209 6.28 15.88 -1.70
C HIS A 209 5.26 16.07 -2.83
N GLU A 210 4.55 17.18 -2.82
CA GLU A 210 3.54 17.51 -3.85
C GLU A 210 2.41 16.46 -3.91
N ALA A 211 1.72 16.22 -2.79
CA ALA A 211 0.54 15.36 -2.78
C ALA A 211 -0.75 16.17 -2.88
N GLN A 212 -1.72 15.68 -3.66
CA GLN A 212 -3.04 16.27 -3.75
C GLN A 212 -4.10 15.26 -3.33
N MET A 213 -4.99 15.68 -2.45
CA MET A 213 -6.09 14.89 -1.94
C MET A 213 -7.38 15.63 -2.22
N LYS A 214 -8.26 15.07 -3.06
CA LYS A 214 -9.52 15.69 -3.46
C LYS A 214 -10.68 14.75 -3.16
N LYS A 215 -11.68 15.21 -2.40
CA LYS A 215 -12.86 14.40 -2.03
C LYS A 215 -12.44 13.08 -1.38
N ILE A 216 -11.75 13.17 -0.27
CA ILE A 216 -11.38 12.01 0.55
C ILE A 216 -12.32 11.95 1.73
N SER A 217 -12.99 10.81 1.91
CA SER A 217 -13.85 10.56 3.05
C SER A 217 -13.40 9.30 3.79
N PHE A 218 -13.70 9.24 5.09
CA PHE A 218 -13.54 8.02 5.84
C PHE A 218 -14.63 7.87 6.91
N GLU A 219 -14.91 6.62 7.28
CA GLU A 219 -15.79 6.26 8.38
C GLU A 219 -15.02 5.38 9.38
N GLN A 220 -14.93 5.82 10.65
CA GLN A 220 -14.40 5.03 11.75
C GLN A 220 -14.95 5.55 13.09
N ILE A 221 -15.24 4.64 14.01
CA ILE A 221 -15.69 4.97 15.37
C ILE A 221 -14.66 5.84 16.10
N GLY A 222 -15.08 7.05 16.50
CA GLY A 222 -14.31 7.93 17.39
C GLY A 222 -13.09 8.61 16.75
N GLN A 223 -12.92 8.52 15.43
CA GLN A 223 -11.84 9.19 14.71
C GLN A 223 -12.39 10.36 13.89
N LYS A 224 -11.72 11.50 13.94
CA LYS A 224 -12.06 12.71 13.18
C LYS A 224 -10.89 13.21 12.32
N LYS A 225 -9.67 12.82 12.64
CA LYS A 225 -8.46 13.21 11.91
C LYS A 225 -8.26 12.26 10.74
N LEU A 226 -8.28 12.82 9.53
CA LEU A 226 -8.06 12.09 8.28
C LEU A 226 -6.58 11.72 8.07
N LEU A 227 -5.70 12.72 8.21
CA LEU A 227 -4.34 12.69 7.70
C LEU A 227 -3.34 13.09 8.78
N HIS A 228 -2.19 12.44 8.79
CA HIS A 228 -0.96 12.96 9.39
C HIS A 228 0.16 13.00 8.35
N THR A 229 0.95 14.07 8.38
CA THR A 229 2.11 14.27 7.54
C THR A 229 3.37 14.40 8.40
N TYR A 230 4.45 13.79 7.95
CA TYR A 230 5.78 13.84 8.55
C TYR A 230 6.82 14.04 7.43
N LYS A 231 7.80 14.93 7.62
CA LYS A 231 8.83 15.28 6.62
C LYS A 231 8.29 15.59 5.20
N SER A 232 7.02 15.95 5.10
CA SER A 232 6.30 16.08 3.84
C SER A 232 6.07 17.56 3.50
N THR A 233 6.05 17.90 2.21
CA THR A 233 5.85 19.27 1.71
C THR A 233 4.84 19.30 0.56
N GLY A 234 4.17 20.43 0.34
CA GLY A 234 3.23 20.57 -0.78
C GLY A 234 2.03 19.61 -0.72
N VAL A 235 1.68 19.13 0.47
CA VAL A 235 0.50 18.27 0.68
C VAL A 235 -0.75 19.15 0.78
N THR A 236 -1.71 18.95 -0.12
CA THR A 236 -2.96 19.71 -0.17
C THR A 236 -4.17 18.81 -0.02
N VAL A 237 -5.15 19.24 0.79
CA VAL A 237 -6.42 18.54 1.00
C VAL A 237 -7.56 19.47 0.59
N LYS A 238 -8.40 19.03 -0.34
CA LYS A 238 -9.47 19.80 -0.99
C LYS A 238 -10.79 19.04 -1.04
#